data_AF-A0A6I3LA28-F1
#
_entry.id   AF-A0A6I3LA28-F1
#
_cell.length_a   1.000
_cell.length_b   1.000
_cell.length_c   1.000
_cell.angle_alpha   90.00
_cell.angle_beta   90.00
_cell.angle_gamma   90.00
#
_symmetry.space_group_name_H-M   'P 1'
#
loop_
_entity.id
_entity.type
_entity.pdbx_description
1 polymer ?
#
loop_
_entity_poly.entity_id
_entity_poly.type
_entity_poly.pdbx_seq_one_letter_code
_entity_poly.pdbx_strand_id
1 'polypeptide(L)'
;MLVCLASTSPARRALLLQTGIDPRLESPGVDEERVIADLERARGAAVSPAEHVQVLATAKARAVARRLAEEGFTGLVIGGDSMFVRGERVFGKPHTAAAATARWQEMRGRTGELFSGHCVIRVGSGAPAEAEAVATARVSFAADVTDAEIAAYVATGEPLEVAGAFTVDGRGAGFIERVEGDPSTVVGMSLSTVRRLARELGAEWTALWSASA
;
A
#
# COMPACT_ATOMS: atom_id res chain seq x y z
N MET A 1 -21.26 3.24 -7.77
CA MET A 1 -21.19 2.99 -6.29
C MET A 1 -20.06 3.84 -5.73
N LEU A 2 -20.23 4.47 -4.55
CA LEU A 2 -19.18 5.34 -4.00
C LEU A 2 -17.99 4.52 -3.49
N VAL A 3 -16.79 5.10 -3.58
CA VAL A 3 -15.55 4.54 -3.03
C VAL A 3 -14.94 5.53 -2.07
N CYS A 4 -14.49 5.04 -0.92
CA CYS A 4 -13.67 5.77 0.04
C CYS A 4 -12.33 5.06 0.21
N LEU A 5 -11.24 5.80 0.12
CA LEU A 5 -9.90 5.33 0.45
C LEU A 5 -9.57 5.75 1.89
N ALA A 6 -9.46 4.78 2.79
CA ALA A 6 -9.06 4.95 4.18
C ALA A 6 -7.52 5.08 4.31
N SER A 7 -6.95 6.03 3.57
CA SER A 7 -5.50 6.23 3.49
C SER A 7 -5.17 7.67 3.13
N THR A 8 -4.06 8.17 3.68
CA THR A 8 -3.45 9.45 3.30
C THR A 8 -2.38 9.30 2.20
N SER A 9 -2.16 8.09 1.68
CA SER A 9 -1.12 7.80 0.68
C SER A 9 -1.46 8.42 -0.68
N PRO A 10 -0.62 9.33 -1.20
CA PRO A 10 -0.80 9.89 -2.54
C PRO A 10 -0.72 8.82 -3.63
N ALA A 11 0.15 7.82 -3.47
CA ALA A 11 0.34 6.73 -4.42
C ALA A 11 -0.91 5.85 -4.56
N ARG A 12 -1.57 5.49 -3.45
CA ARG A 12 -2.81 4.71 -3.49
C ARG A 12 -3.96 5.48 -4.13
N ARG A 13 -4.05 6.79 -3.87
CA ARG A 13 -5.02 7.66 -4.54
C ARG A 13 -4.77 7.70 -6.05
N ALA A 14 -3.51 7.90 -6.46
CA ALA A 14 -3.13 7.96 -7.86
C ALA A 14 -3.48 6.67 -8.61
N LEU A 15 -3.25 5.49 -8.01
CA LEU A 15 -3.65 4.20 -8.57
C LEU A 15 -5.16 4.12 -8.85
N LEU A 16 -6.00 4.52 -7.90
CA LEU A 16 -7.45 4.49 -8.10
C LEU A 16 -7.87 5.44 -9.22
N LEU A 17 -7.34 6.68 -9.22
CA LEU A 17 -7.64 7.68 -10.26
C LEU A 17 -7.25 7.22 -11.66
N GLN A 18 -6.08 6.61 -11.81
CA GLN A 18 -5.61 6.06 -13.09
C GLN A 18 -6.53 4.97 -13.66
N THR A 19 -7.34 4.33 -12.81
CA THR A 19 -8.34 3.33 -13.22
C THR A 19 -9.76 3.87 -13.31
N GLY A 20 -9.91 5.19 -13.30
CA GLY A 20 -11.20 5.87 -13.42
C GLY A 20 -12.01 5.88 -12.12
N ILE A 21 -11.42 5.57 -10.97
CA ILE A 21 -12.09 5.63 -9.66
C ILE A 21 -11.63 6.90 -8.95
N ASP A 22 -12.55 7.83 -8.67
CA ASP A 22 -12.27 9.00 -7.83
C ASP A 22 -12.77 8.76 -6.39
N PRO A 23 -11.89 8.35 -5.46
CA PRO A 23 -12.31 8.02 -4.11
C PRO A 23 -12.46 9.27 -3.24
N ARG A 24 -13.47 9.25 -2.35
CA ARG A 24 -13.44 10.08 -1.14
C ARG A 24 -12.22 9.68 -0.32
N LEU A 25 -11.46 10.65 0.19
CA LEU A 25 -10.29 10.39 1.02
C LEU A 25 -10.64 10.57 2.48
N GLU A 26 -10.27 9.60 3.30
CA GLU A 26 -10.46 9.67 4.74
C GLU A 26 -9.17 9.25 5.44
N SER A 27 -8.66 10.12 6.32
CA SER A 27 -7.57 9.74 7.21
C SER A 27 -8.10 8.73 8.24
N PRO A 28 -7.46 7.56 8.39
CA PRO A 28 -7.96 6.51 9.27
C PRO A 28 -7.77 6.84 10.76
N GLY A 29 -6.82 7.71 11.12
CA GLY A 29 -6.58 8.09 12.52
C GLY A 29 -6.20 6.92 13.44
N VAL A 30 -5.62 5.85 12.87
CA VAL A 30 -5.21 4.65 13.60
C VAL A 30 -3.80 4.84 14.14
N ASP A 31 -3.61 4.50 15.42
CA ASP A 31 -2.28 4.33 16.03
C ASP A 31 -1.70 2.97 15.60
N GLU A 32 -0.88 3.00 14.55
CA GLU A 32 -0.35 1.79 13.91
C GLU A 32 0.60 1.02 14.83
N GLU A 33 1.44 1.73 15.59
CA GLU A 33 2.38 1.11 16.54
C GLU A 33 1.62 0.37 17.63
N ARG A 34 0.56 0.97 18.17
CA ARG A 34 -0.28 0.32 19.18
C ARG A 34 -0.98 -0.92 18.65
N VAL A 35 -1.51 -0.89 17.41
CA VAL A 35 -2.16 -2.06 16.81
C VAL A 35 -1.21 -3.25 16.72
N ILE A 36 0.04 -3.01 16.30
CA ILE A 36 1.06 -4.06 16.22
C ILE A 36 1.46 -4.55 17.62
N ALA A 37 1.74 -3.63 18.54
CA ALA A 37 2.12 -4.00 19.91
C ALA A 37 1.02 -4.81 20.63
N ASP A 38 -0.26 -4.50 20.40
CA ASP A 38 -1.38 -5.25 20.95
C ASP A 38 -1.44 -6.68 20.37
N LEU A 39 -1.22 -6.84 19.05
CA LEU A 39 -1.19 -8.14 18.39
C LEU A 39 0.00 -9.00 18.85
N GLU A 40 1.20 -8.42 18.94
CA GLU A 40 2.39 -9.13 19.42
C GLU A 40 2.22 -9.59 20.87
N ARG A 41 1.66 -8.74 21.74
CA ARG A 41 1.35 -9.10 23.13
C ARG A 41 0.33 -10.23 23.22
N ALA A 42 -0.73 -10.18 22.42
CA ALA A 42 -1.74 -11.23 22.40
C ALA A 42 -1.20 -12.58 21.91
N ARG A 43 -0.25 -12.56 20.97
CA ARG A 43 0.36 -13.76 20.39
C ARG A 43 1.57 -14.29 21.17
N GLY A 44 2.30 -13.42 21.86
CA GLY A 44 3.59 -13.75 22.47
C GLY A 44 4.74 -13.92 21.47
N ALA A 45 4.61 -13.40 20.25
CA ALA A 45 5.61 -13.49 19.19
C ALA A 45 5.52 -12.29 18.23
N ALA A 46 6.61 -12.01 17.51
CA ALA A 46 6.65 -10.97 16.49
C ALA A 46 5.66 -11.23 15.34
N VAL A 47 5.14 -10.16 14.75
CA VAL A 47 4.22 -10.25 13.60
C VAL A 47 5.01 -10.44 12.30
N SER A 48 4.60 -11.37 11.44
CA SER A 48 5.19 -11.50 10.11
C SER A 48 4.85 -10.29 9.22
N PRO A 49 5.64 -9.97 8.18
CA PRO A 49 5.33 -8.87 7.26
C PRO A 49 3.92 -8.90 6.68
N ALA A 50 3.44 -10.09 6.28
CA ALA A 50 2.10 -10.27 5.74
C ALA A 50 1.00 -9.99 6.78
N GLU A 51 1.15 -10.52 8.00
CA GLU A 51 0.21 -10.26 9.11
C GLU A 51 0.22 -8.77 9.50
N HIS A 52 1.38 -8.13 9.49
CA HIS A 52 1.54 -6.72 9.86
C HIS A 52 0.76 -5.82 8.90
N VAL A 53 0.98 -5.96 7.59
CA VAL A 53 0.24 -5.13 6.62
C VAL A 53 -1.25 -5.46 6.63
N GLN A 54 -1.63 -6.71 6.87
CA GLN A 54 -3.05 -7.09 6.89
C GLN A 54 -3.77 -6.45 8.08
N VAL A 55 -3.23 -6.58 9.30
CA VAL A 55 -3.90 -6.07 10.50
C VAL A 55 -4.04 -4.55 10.45
N LEU A 56 -3.02 -3.84 9.92
CA LEU A 56 -3.09 -2.40 9.74
C LEU A 56 -4.08 -1.98 8.65
N ALA A 57 -4.12 -2.68 7.51
CA ALA A 57 -5.10 -2.41 6.46
C ALA A 57 -6.54 -2.55 6.99
N THR A 58 -6.79 -3.61 7.76
CA THR A 58 -8.09 -3.90 8.37
C THR A 58 -8.44 -2.89 9.47
N ALA A 59 -7.51 -2.52 10.34
CA ALA A 59 -7.72 -1.49 11.34
C ALA A 59 -8.09 -0.13 10.71
N LYS A 60 -7.36 0.27 9.65
CA LYS A 60 -7.60 1.51 8.90
C LYS A 60 -8.98 1.51 8.23
N ALA A 61 -9.33 0.43 7.53
CA ALA A 61 -10.64 0.30 6.87
C ALA A 61 -11.78 0.39 7.90
N ARG A 62 -11.71 -0.38 8.99
CA ARG A 62 -12.76 -0.42 10.03
C ARG A 62 -12.94 0.92 10.73
N ALA A 63 -11.86 1.65 11.00
CA ALA A 63 -11.93 2.96 11.64
C ALA A 63 -12.73 3.96 10.79
N VAL A 64 -12.43 4.03 9.48
CA VAL A 64 -13.15 4.90 8.54
C VAL A 64 -14.57 4.40 8.30
N ALA A 65 -14.78 3.09 8.11
CA ALA A 65 -16.09 2.53 7.82
C ALA A 65 -17.10 2.81 8.93
N ARG A 66 -16.70 2.73 10.21
CA ARG A 66 -17.57 3.10 11.34
C ARG A 66 -18.02 4.55 11.28
N ARG A 67 -17.07 5.48 11.10
CA ARG A 67 -17.38 6.92 10.99
C ARG A 67 -18.28 7.23 9.81
N LEU A 68 -17.99 6.64 8.65
CA LEU A 68 -18.80 6.84 7.44
C LEU A 68 -20.20 6.22 7.53
N ALA A 69 -20.36 5.11 8.25
CA ALA A 69 -21.69 4.54 8.49
C ALA A 69 -22.58 5.50 9.29
N GLU A 70 -22.02 6.19 10.29
CA GLU A 70 -22.74 7.23 11.06
C GLU A 70 -23.12 8.44 10.19
N GLU A 71 -22.34 8.74 9.15
CA GLU A 71 -22.62 9.78 8.15
C GLU A 71 -23.61 9.34 7.05
N GLY A 72 -24.09 8.09 7.07
CA GLY A 72 -25.00 7.56 6.04
C GLY A 72 -24.32 7.23 4.70
N PHE A 73 -23.00 7.07 4.68
CA PHE A 73 -22.26 6.66 3.48
C PHE A 73 -22.73 5.29 2.98
N THR A 74 -22.91 5.14 1.66
CA THR A 74 -23.22 3.86 1.01
C THR A 74 -22.23 3.60 -0.12
N GLY A 75 -21.37 2.60 0.05
CA GLY A 75 -20.26 2.35 -0.88
C GLY A 75 -19.23 1.35 -0.34
N LEU A 76 -18.03 1.40 -0.90
CA LEU A 76 -16.89 0.62 -0.46
C LEU A 76 -15.88 1.51 0.28
N VAL A 77 -15.37 1.04 1.41
CA VAL A 77 -14.23 1.62 2.13
C VAL A 77 -13.04 0.69 1.94
N ILE A 78 -11.94 1.23 1.41
CA ILE A 78 -10.73 0.49 1.09
C ILE A 78 -9.63 0.95 2.05
N GLY A 79 -9.20 0.05 2.94
CA GLY A 79 -7.98 0.20 3.72
C GLY A 79 -6.82 -0.52 3.06
N GLY A 80 -5.62 0.01 3.26
CA GLY A 80 -4.41 -0.59 2.75
C GLY A 80 -3.20 -0.25 3.60
N ASP A 81 -2.31 -1.22 3.70
CA ASP A 81 -0.98 -1.05 4.27
C ASP A 81 0.06 -1.78 3.41
N SER A 82 1.32 -1.33 3.47
CA SER A 82 2.37 -1.90 2.62
C SER A 82 3.74 -1.75 3.27
N MET A 83 4.60 -2.75 3.05
CA MET A 83 6.00 -2.69 3.45
C MET A 83 6.90 -3.38 2.44
N PHE A 84 8.12 -2.86 2.31
CA PHE A 84 9.19 -3.48 1.54
C PHE A 84 10.16 -4.18 2.50
N VAL A 85 10.51 -5.42 2.17
CA VAL A 85 11.34 -6.30 2.98
C VAL A 85 12.46 -6.87 2.14
N ARG A 86 13.66 -6.94 2.70
CA ARG A 86 14.80 -7.63 2.10
C ARG A 86 15.54 -8.42 3.17
N GLY A 87 15.60 -9.75 3.01
CA GLY A 87 16.03 -10.65 4.08
C GLY A 87 15.08 -10.52 5.27
N GLU A 88 15.63 -10.24 6.45
CA GLU A 88 14.84 -10.06 7.68
C GLU A 88 14.54 -8.58 8.00
N ARG A 89 14.94 -7.65 7.11
CA ARG A 89 14.87 -6.21 7.39
C ARG A 89 13.74 -5.55 6.62
N VAL A 90 12.95 -4.75 7.35
CA VAL A 90 11.92 -3.86 6.80
C VAL A 90 12.56 -2.53 6.39
N PHE A 91 12.21 -2.05 5.19
CA PHE A 91 12.66 -0.80 4.62
C PHE A 91 11.48 0.18 4.53
N GLY A 92 11.27 0.94 5.60
CA GLY A 92 10.30 2.04 5.63
C GLY A 92 10.74 3.23 4.77
N LYS A 93 10.31 4.44 5.10
CA LYS A 93 10.82 5.68 4.46
C LYS A 93 12.21 6.04 5.00
N PRO A 94 13.17 6.52 4.18
CA PRO A 94 14.51 6.86 4.68
C PRO A 94 14.58 8.25 5.31
N HIS A 95 13.73 9.19 4.91
CA HIS A 95 13.63 10.59 5.38
C HIS A 95 14.90 11.46 5.21
N THR A 96 16.06 10.86 5.03
CA THR A 96 17.34 11.55 4.90
C THR A 96 18.11 11.03 3.69
N ALA A 97 18.86 11.91 3.03
CA ALA A 97 19.69 11.55 1.89
C ALA A 97 20.70 10.46 2.24
N ALA A 98 21.35 10.54 3.40
CA ALA A 98 22.31 9.54 3.86
C ALA A 98 21.67 8.16 4.01
N ALA A 99 20.48 8.07 4.63
CA ALA A 99 19.76 6.82 4.76
C ALA A 99 19.29 6.28 3.40
N ALA A 100 18.86 7.15 2.47
CA ALA A 100 18.45 6.74 1.14
C ALA A 100 19.63 6.18 0.33
N THR A 101 20.79 6.85 0.35
CA THR A 101 22.02 6.38 -0.31
C THR A 101 22.46 5.04 0.24
N ALA A 102 22.54 4.88 1.56
CA ALA A 102 22.94 3.63 2.18
C ALA A 102 22.01 2.46 1.80
N ARG A 103 20.71 2.71 1.73
CA ARG A 103 19.74 1.71 1.27
C ARG A 103 19.94 1.36 -0.19
N TRP A 104 20.14 2.33 -1.07
CA TRP A 104 20.38 2.05 -2.49
C TRP A 104 21.66 1.23 -2.73
N GLN A 105 22.73 1.53 -1.99
CA GLN A 105 23.96 0.73 -2.03
C GLN A 105 23.72 -0.72 -1.58
N GLU A 106 22.81 -0.94 -0.64
CA GLU A 106 22.41 -2.25 -0.15
C GLU A 106 21.45 -2.99 -1.10
N MET A 107 20.62 -2.26 -1.86
CA MET A 107 19.57 -2.79 -2.72
C MET A 107 20.01 -3.05 -4.17
N ARG A 108 20.97 -2.29 -4.72
CA ARG A 108 21.40 -2.47 -6.13
C ARG A 108 21.84 -3.91 -6.40
N GLY A 109 21.43 -4.46 -7.55
CA GLY A 109 21.69 -5.85 -7.92
C GLY A 109 21.02 -6.90 -7.04
N ARG A 110 20.07 -6.51 -6.18
CA ARG A 110 19.34 -7.42 -5.28
C ARG A 110 17.85 -7.41 -5.58
N THR A 111 17.18 -8.44 -5.06
CA THR A 111 15.74 -8.55 -5.05
C THR A 111 15.21 -8.31 -3.64
N GLY A 112 14.15 -7.53 -3.51
CA GLY A 112 13.33 -7.48 -2.30
C GLY A 112 11.87 -7.83 -2.59
N GLU A 113 11.08 -7.90 -1.52
CA GLU A 113 9.68 -8.30 -1.56
C GLU A 113 8.81 -7.22 -0.93
N LEU A 114 7.72 -6.88 -1.60
CA LEU A 114 6.67 -6.03 -1.08
C LEU A 114 5.52 -6.89 -0.61
N PHE A 115 5.02 -6.56 0.58
CA PHE A 115 3.76 -7.05 1.10
C PHE A 115 2.80 -5.87 1.09
N SER A 116 1.58 -6.08 0.61
CA SER A 116 0.50 -5.11 0.77
C SER A 116 -0.76 -5.80 1.24
N GLY A 117 -1.24 -5.40 2.41
CA GLY A 117 -2.52 -5.83 2.95
C GLY A 117 -3.63 -4.95 2.43
N HIS A 118 -4.79 -5.57 2.16
CA HIS A 118 -6.00 -4.90 1.69
C HIS A 118 -7.16 -5.34 2.57
N CYS A 119 -8.01 -4.38 2.91
CA CYS A 119 -9.31 -4.64 3.53
C CYS A 119 -10.34 -3.80 2.80
N VAL A 120 -11.39 -4.44 2.30
CA VAL A 120 -12.53 -3.76 1.67
C VAL A 120 -13.74 -4.01 2.55
N ILE A 121 -14.44 -2.93 2.90
CA ILE A 121 -15.68 -2.98 3.67
C ILE A 121 -16.79 -2.36 2.84
N ARG A 122 -17.89 -3.09 2.65
CA ARG A 122 -19.12 -2.55 2.10
C ARG A 122 -19.95 -1.93 3.22
N VAL A 123 -20.21 -0.64 3.10
CA VAL A 123 -21.06 0.14 4.01
C VAL A 123 -22.37 0.47 3.29
N GLY A 124 -23.50 0.35 3.98
CA GLY A 124 -24.83 0.64 3.45
C GLY A 124 -25.92 0.31 4.47
N SER A 125 -27.18 0.19 4.01
CA SER A 125 -28.35 -0.06 4.88
C SER A 125 -28.43 -1.48 5.46
N GLY A 126 -27.59 -2.40 4.99
CA GLY A 126 -27.50 -3.78 5.51
C GLY A 126 -26.35 -3.96 6.51
N ALA A 127 -26.18 -5.19 7.01
CA ALA A 127 -25.01 -5.53 7.82
C ALA A 127 -23.73 -5.26 7.01
N PRO A 128 -22.70 -4.62 7.62
CA PRO A 128 -21.43 -4.40 6.94
C PRO A 128 -20.81 -5.75 6.56
N ALA A 129 -20.31 -5.83 5.33
CA ALA A 129 -19.61 -7.00 4.83
C ALA A 129 -18.15 -6.62 4.57
N GLU A 130 -17.23 -7.50 4.97
CA GLU A 130 -15.79 -7.25 4.95
C GLU A 130 -15.08 -8.41 4.23
N ALA A 131 -14.11 -8.06 3.40
CA ALA A 131 -13.23 -9.01 2.74
C ALA A 131 -11.80 -8.47 2.77
N GLU A 132 -10.83 -9.35 2.99
CA GLU A 132 -9.44 -8.97 3.16
C GLU A 132 -8.47 -9.95 2.48
N ALA A 133 -7.30 -9.46 2.07
CA ALA A 133 -6.24 -10.28 1.50
C ALA A 133 -4.90 -9.53 1.49
N VAL A 134 -3.82 -10.30 1.46
CA VAL A 134 -2.46 -9.80 1.24
C VAL A 134 -2.04 -10.13 -0.18
N ALA A 135 -1.47 -9.14 -0.87
CA ALA A 135 -0.77 -9.33 -2.14
C ALA A 135 0.74 -9.15 -1.93
N THR A 136 1.53 -9.86 -2.73
CA THR A 136 2.99 -9.73 -2.73
C THR A 136 3.52 -9.43 -4.13
N ALA A 137 4.68 -8.77 -4.17
CA ALA A 137 5.45 -8.56 -5.39
C ALA A 137 6.95 -8.58 -5.09
N ARG A 138 7.75 -9.17 -5.96
CA ARG A 138 9.22 -9.12 -5.88
C ARG A 138 9.74 -8.09 -6.88
N VAL A 139 10.71 -7.28 -6.45
CA VAL A 139 11.34 -6.24 -7.26
C VAL A 139 12.84 -6.49 -7.29
N SER A 140 13.41 -6.64 -8.48
CA SER A 140 14.84 -6.80 -8.70
C SER A 140 15.42 -5.53 -9.28
N PHE A 141 16.48 -5.02 -8.64
CA PHE A 141 17.18 -3.81 -9.06
C PHE A 141 18.41 -4.12 -9.90
N ALA A 142 18.72 -3.23 -10.84
CA ALA A 142 19.89 -3.37 -11.71
C ALA A 142 21.20 -3.44 -10.91
N ALA A 143 22.09 -4.32 -11.32
CA ALA A 143 23.37 -4.56 -10.62
C ALA A 143 24.43 -3.50 -10.93
N ASP A 144 24.30 -2.82 -12.06
CA ASP A 144 25.23 -1.81 -12.56
C ASP A 144 24.89 -0.38 -12.13
N VAL A 145 23.87 -0.19 -11.26
CA VAL A 145 23.55 1.13 -10.68
C VAL A 145 24.75 1.70 -9.94
N THR A 146 25.28 2.79 -10.46
CA THR A 146 26.49 3.44 -9.98
C THR A 146 26.21 4.34 -8.78
N ASP A 147 27.23 4.63 -7.96
CA ASP A 147 27.09 5.57 -6.85
C ASP A 147 26.74 6.99 -7.33
N ALA A 148 27.12 7.35 -8.57
CA ALA A 148 26.76 8.62 -9.19
C ALA A 148 25.26 8.69 -9.53
N GLU A 149 24.68 7.61 -10.06
CA GLU A 149 23.24 7.52 -10.29
C GLU A 149 22.45 7.53 -8.99
N ILE A 150 22.93 6.81 -7.96
CA ILE A 150 22.32 6.83 -6.62
C ILE A 150 22.32 8.26 -6.08
N ALA A 151 23.46 8.96 -6.12
CA ALA A 151 23.55 10.34 -5.65
C ALA A 151 22.61 11.27 -6.43
N ALA A 152 22.54 11.13 -7.76
CA ALA A 152 21.65 11.91 -8.60
C ALA A 152 20.17 11.65 -8.27
N TYR A 153 19.78 10.38 -8.07
CA TYR A 153 18.42 10.02 -7.70
C TYR A 153 18.05 10.53 -6.30
N VAL A 154 18.93 10.37 -5.31
CA VAL A 154 18.72 10.88 -3.96
C VAL A 154 18.60 12.40 -3.94
N ALA A 155 19.39 13.12 -4.74
CA ALA A 155 19.30 14.58 -4.87
C ALA A 155 17.94 15.06 -5.39
N THR A 156 17.14 14.20 -6.01
CA THR A 156 15.80 14.56 -6.45
C THR A 156 14.78 14.68 -5.32
N GLY A 157 15.07 14.13 -4.14
CA GLY A 157 14.14 14.05 -3.02
C GLY A 157 13.08 12.95 -3.14
N GLU A 158 12.82 12.40 -4.33
CA GLU A 158 11.84 11.33 -4.56
C GLU A 158 12.03 10.12 -3.63
N PRO A 159 13.25 9.55 -3.45
CA PRO A 159 13.42 8.37 -2.61
C PRO A 159 13.25 8.65 -1.11
N LEU A 160 13.18 9.91 -0.67
CA LEU A 160 13.17 10.26 0.74
C LEU A 160 11.86 9.91 1.45
N GLU A 161 10.75 9.97 0.72
CA GLU A 161 9.39 9.89 1.26
C GLU A 161 8.63 8.62 0.89
N VAL A 162 9.32 7.65 0.29
CA VAL A 162 8.75 6.38 -0.18
C VAL A 162 9.38 5.19 0.53
N ALA A 163 8.54 4.19 0.84
CA ALA A 163 9.01 2.93 1.42
C ALA A 163 9.97 2.23 0.46
N GLY A 164 11.03 1.62 0.98
CA GLY A 164 12.07 1.04 0.14
C GLY A 164 12.98 2.05 -0.57
N ALA A 165 12.73 3.37 -0.48
CA ALA A 165 13.50 4.40 -1.17
C ALA A 165 13.48 4.32 -2.71
N PHE A 166 12.41 3.78 -3.30
CA PHE A 166 12.24 3.74 -4.76
C PHE A 166 10.76 3.90 -5.14
N THR A 167 10.52 4.25 -6.40
CA THR A 167 9.19 4.21 -7.03
C THR A 167 9.27 3.38 -8.32
N VAL A 168 8.23 2.61 -8.61
CA VAL A 168 8.14 1.84 -9.88
C VAL A 168 7.50 2.67 -11.01
N ASP A 169 6.84 3.76 -10.65
CA ASP A 169 6.08 4.66 -11.51
C ASP A 169 6.65 6.09 -11.55
N GLY A 170 7.82 6.32 -10.94
CA GLY A 170 8.56 7.59 -10.97
C GLY A 170 9.99 7.42 -11.50
N ARG A 171 10.93 8.25 -11.03
CA ARG A 171 12.32 8.23 -11.53
C ARG A 171 13.07 6.94 -11.14
N GLY A 172 12.68 6.31 -10.04
CA GLY A 172 13.25 5.02 -9.61
C GLY A 172 13.02 3.87 -10.60
N ALA A 173 12.02 4.00 -11.50
CA ALA A 173 11.65 2.95 -12.45
C ALA A 173 12.81 2.52 -13.37
N GLY A 174 13.71 3.45 -13.71
CA GLY A 174 14.88 3.17 -14.55
C GLY A 174 15.91 2.22 -13.91
N PHE A 175 15.85 2.02 -12.59
CA PHE A 175 16.76 1.15 -11.86
C PHE A 175 16.16 -0.24 -11.56
N ILE A 176 14.94 -0.51 -12.01
CA ILE A 176 14.23 -1.78 -11.78
C ILE A 176 14.32 -2.64 -13.04
N GLU A 177 14.91 -3.83 -12.92
CA GLU A 177 15.03 -4.79 -14.03
C GLU A 177 13.79 -5.66 -14.18
N ARG A 178 13.17 -6.03 -13.06
CA ARG A 178 12.12 -7.04 -13.03
C ARG A 178 11.17 -6.85 -11.87
N VAL A 179 9.89 -7.00 -12.16
CA VAL A 179 8.80 -7.12 -11.19
C VAL A 179 8.11 -8.47 -11.39
N GLU A 180 7.93 -9.22 -10.30
CA GLU A 180 7.22 -10.50 -10.30
C GLU A 180 6.05 -10.44 -9.30
N GLY A 181 4.86 -10.89 -9.70
CA GLY A 181 3.63 -10.73 -8.93
C GLY A 181 2.79 -9.57 -9.42
N ASP A 182 1.97 -8.99 -8.53
CA ASP A 182 1.04 -7.91 -8.86
C ASP A 182 1.77 -6.56 -8.99
N PRO A 183 1.87 -5.92 -10.18
CA PRO A 183 2.68 -4.71 -10.35
C PRO A 183 2.22 -3.53 -9.49
N SER A 184 0.91 -3.33 -9.33
CA SER A 184 0.35 -2.26 -8.50
C SER A 184 0.65 -2.44 -7.00
N THR A 185 1.00 -3.66 -6.53
CA THR A 185 1.49 -3.88 -5.17
C THR A 185 2.76 -3.09 -4.90
N VAL A 186 3.63 -2.94 -5.92
CA VAL A 186 4.88 -2.20 -5.80
C VAL A 186 4.64 -0.70 -5.54
N VAL A 187 3.55 -0.14 -6.08
CA VAL A 187 3.12 1.24 -5.82
C VAL A 187 2.47 1.38 -4.44
N GLY A 188 1.97 0.28 -3.85
CA GLY A 188 1.42 0.23 -2.50
C GLY A 188 -0.03 -0.25 -2.40
N MET A 189 -0.63 -0.78 -3.48
CA MET A 189 -1.95 -1.42 -3.44
C MET A 189 -2.17 -2.33 -4.66
N SER A 190 -2.49 -3.60 -4.43
CA SER A 190 -2.86 -4.52 -5.52
C SER A 190 -4.27 -4.23 -6.03
N LEU A 191 -4.40 -3.61 -7.21
CA LEU A 191 -5.70 -3.33 -7.81
C LEU A 191 -6.43 -4.61 -8.24
N SER A 192 -5.70 -5.65 -8.66
CA SER A 192 -6.25 -6.97 -8.95
C SER A 192 -6.87 -7.62 -7.71
N THR A 193 -6.19 -7.52 -6.55
CA THR A 193 -6.69 -8.01 -5.27
C THR A 193 -7.88 -7.18 -4.79
N VAL A 194 -7.80 -5.85 -4.80
CA VAL A 194 -8.92 -4.98 -4.41
C VAL A 194 -10.15 -5.25 -5.29
N ARG A 195 -9.97 -5.45 -6.60
CA ARG A 195 -11.06 -5.84 -7.50
C ARG A 195 -11.71 -7.17 -7.10
N ARG A 196 -10.92 -8.18 -6.74
CA ARG A 196 -11.44 -9.47 -6.29
C ARG A 196 -12.24 -9.32 -4.99
N LEU A 197 -11.69 -8.62 -4.00
CA LEU A 197 -12.36 -8.35 -2.73
C LEU A 197 -13.67 -7.58 -2.92
N ALA A 198 -13.69 -6.57 -3.80
CA ALA A 198 -14.90 -5.84 -4.15
C ALA A 198 -15.99 -6.78 -4.72
N ARG A 199 -15.61 -7.73 -5.59
CA ARG A 199 -16.54 -8.72 -6.17
C ARG A 199 -17.05 -9.74 -5.14
N GLU A 200 -16.23 -10.16 -4.20
CA GLU A 200 -16.65 -11.02 -3.08
C GLU A 200 -17.75 -10.35 -2.25
N LEU A 201 -17.67 -9.03 -2.11
CA LEU A 201 -18.70 -8.22 -1.47
C LEU A 201 -19.88 -7.90 -2.38
N GLY A 202 -19.91 -8.41 -3.62
CA GLY A 202 -20.99 -8.18 -4.59
C GLY A 202 -20.92 -6.81 -5.29
N ALA A 203 -19.73 -6.21 -5.42
CA ALA A 203 -19.51 -4.98 -6.16
C ALA A 203 -18.82 -5.28 -7.50
N GLU A 204 -19.42 -4.85 -8.60
CA GLU A 204 -18.77 -4.92 -9.91
C GLU A 204 -17.75 -3.77 -10.04
N TRP A 205 -16.53 -4.12 -10.45
CA TRP A 205 -15.41 -3.17 -10.54
C TRP A 205 -15.72 -1.99 -11.46
N THR A 206 -16.33 -2.26 -12.61
CA THR A 206 -16.68 -1.22 -13.59
C THR A 206 -17.79 -0.28 -13.09
N ALA A 207 -18.57 -0.69 -12.10
CA ALA A 207 -19.56 0.17 -11.45
C ALA A 207 -18.94 1.13 -10.41
N LEU A 208 -17.64 1.02 -10.16
CA LEU A 208 -16.85 1.93 -9.34
C LEU A 208 -16.21 3.06 -10.14
N TRP A 209 -16.20 2.96 -11.48
CA TRP A 209 -15.72 4.04 -12.33
C TRP A 209 -16.58 5.28 -12.14
N SER A 210 -15.93 6.41 -11.92
CA SER A 210 -16.55 7.72 -11.97
C SER A 210 -17.16 7.92 -13.34
N ALA A 211 -18.38 8.46 -13.39
CA ALA A 211 -18.98 8.86 -14.66
C ALA A 211 -18.01 9.81 -15.36
N SER A 212 -17.63 9.50 -16.60
CA SER A 212 -16.78 10.39 -17.40
C SER A 212 -17.43 11.77 -17.45
N ALA A 213 -16.67 12.80 -17.07
CA ALA A 213 -17.04 14.19 -17.30
C ALA A 213 -16.92 14.55 -18.78
#